data_AF-T1ADP3-F1
#
_entry.id   AF-T1ADP3-F1
#
_cell.length_a   1.000
_cell.length_b   1.000
_cell.length_c   1.000
_cell.angle_alpha   90.00
_cell.angle_beta   90.00
_cell.angle_gamma   90.00
#
_symmetry.space_group_name_H-M   'P 1'
#
loop_
_entity.id
_entity.type
_entity.pdbx_description
1 polymer ?
#
loop_
_entity_poly.entity_id
_entity_poly.type
_entity_poly.pdbx_seq_one_letter_code
_entity_poly.pdbx_strand_id
1 'polypeptide(L)'
;GVAILKDQKFMTLTDSDGLSDELVSSVLQDPRGHIWIGTDGGGLNRYDGGHVSVFTEKQGLTSDTILSLAADAKGNLWVGTPDGLNRMEHGRFTAAGATDLLPDEFVRSLLADSDGSLWVGTRHGLAHIDGGHANTYTQADGLAND
;
A
#
# COMPACT_ATOMS: atom_id res chain seq x y z
N GLY A 1 21.73 4.23 18.73
CA GLY A 1 21.62 2.78 19.01
C GLY A 1 22.34 1.99 17.94
N VAL A 2 22.76 0.76 18.22
CA VAL A 2 23.52 -0.08 17.26
C VAL A 2 22.59 -1.15 16.66
N ALA A 3 22.64 -1.30 15.33
CA ALA A 3 22.15 -2.47 14.60
C ALA A 3 23.34 -3.19 13.96
N ILE A 4 23.38 -4.53 14.00
CA ILE A 4 24.40 -5.35 13.33
C ILE A 4 23.70 -6.34 12.39
N LEU A 5 24.02 -6.22 11.11
CA LEU A 5 23.69 -7.17 10.04
C LEU A 5 25.00 -7.89 9.66
N LYS A 6 24.99 -9.22 9.56
CA LYS A 6 26.17 -10.00 9.14
C LYS A 6 25.80 -10.92 7.98
N ASP A 7 26.62 -10.86 6.94
CA ASP A 7 26.50 -11.50 5.62
C ASP A 7 25.47 -10.92 4.63
N GLN A 8 24.89 -9.75 4.94
CA GLN A 8 24.28 -8.88 3.94
C GLN A 8 24.94 -7.50 3.98
N LYS A 9 25.37 -7.01 2.81
CA LYS A 9 25.81 -5.62 2.66
C LYS A 9 24.58 -4.73 2.72
N PHE A 10 24.63 -3.66 3.49
CA PHE A 10 23.63 -2.60 3.36
C PHE A 10 23.74 -2.01 1.95
N MET A 11 22.59 -1.90 1.29
CA MET A 11 22.42 -1.03 0.14
C MET A 11 21.51 0.10 0.60
N THR A 12 21.97 1.33 0.43
CA THR A 12 21.15 2.51 0.60
C THR A 12 20.61 2.87 -0.77
N LEU A 13 19.29 3.09 -0.88
CA LEU A 13 18.67 3.69 -2.05
C LEU A 13 18.36 5.14 -1.71
N THR A 14 18.88 6.09 -2.48
CA THR A 14 18.54 7.51 -2.37
C THR A 14 17.90 8.05 -3.65
N ASP A 15 17.63 9.35 -3.68
CA ASP A 15 17.27 10.10 -4.89
C ASP A 15 18.23 9.84 -6.07
N SER A 16 19.53 9.75 -5.79
CA SER A 16 20.59 9.45 -6.76
C SER A 16 20.49 8.06 -7.38
N ASP A 17 19.82 7.12 -6.70
CA ASP A 17 19.50 5.78 -7.19
C ASP A 17 18.10 5.69 -7.84
N GLY A 18 17.37 6.82 -7.89
CA GLY A 18 16.07 6.94 -8.53
C GLY A 18 14.86 6.89 -7.58
N LEU A 19 15.06 6.92 -6.25
CA LEU A 19 13.97 7.06 -5.30
C LEU A 19 13.29 8.42 -5.47
N SER A 20 11.96 8.46 -5.50
CA SER A 20 11.23 9.70 -5.76
C SER A 20 11.19 10.68 -4.58
N ASP A 21 11.32 10.17 -3.35
CA ASP A 21 11.36 10.98 -2.12
C ASP A 21 12.04 10.18 -0.98
N GLU A 22 12.69 10.88 -0.05
CA GLU A 22 13.38 10.29 1.11
C GLU A 22 12.45 10.08 2.31
N LEU A 23 11.26 10.70 2.32
CA LEU A 23 10.23 10.53 3.34
C LEU A 23 9.47 9.22 3.12
N VAL A 24 10.12 8.11 3.45
CA VAL A 24 9.53 6.76 3.35
C VAL A 24 8.48 6.55 4.44
N SER A 25 7.26 6.22 4.03
CA SER A 25 6.11 5.97 4.91
C SER A 25 5.79 4.48 5.08
N SER A 26 6.10 3.66 4.07
CA SER A 26 5.77 2.25 4.04
C SER A 26 6.74 1.46 3.17
N VAL A 27 7.00 0.21 3.56
CA VAL A 27 7.86 -0.73 2.81
C VAL A 27 7.22 -2.10 2.80
N LEU A 28 7.23 -2.75 1.64
CA LEU A 28 6.70 -4.11 1.46
C LEU A 28 7.57 -4.88 0.45
N GLN A 29 7.90 -6.13 0.75
CA GLN A 29 8.43 -7.04 -0.27
C GLN A 29 7.27 -7.88 -0.83
N ASP A 30 7.13 -7.91 -2.16
CA ASP A 30 6.13 -8.77 -2.80
C ASP A 30 6.64 -10.22 -2.96
N PRO A 31 5.75 -11.19 -3.27
CA PRO A 31 6.14 -12.59 -3.46
C PRO A 31 7.11 -12.84 -4.62
N ARG A 32 7.32 -11.87 -5.52
CA ARG A 32 8.29 -11.96 -6.63
C ARG A 32 9.66 -11.40 -6.23
N GLY A 33 9.78 -10.86 -5.01
CA GLY A 33 11.00 -10.32 -4.45
C GLY A 33 11.21 -8.83 -4.71
N HIS A 34 10.28 -8.13 -5.37
CA HIS A 34 10.39 -6.68 -5.54
C HIS A 34 10.16 -5.97 -4.20
N ILE A 35 10.90 -4.89 -3.99
CA ILE A 35 10.71 -4.01 -2.83
C ILE A 35 9.86 -2.82 -3.27
N TRP A 36 8.71 -2.66 -2.63
CA TRP A 36 7.80 -1.54 -2.80
C TRP A 36 8.01 -0.55 -1.66
N ILE A 37 8.14 0.72 -2.00
CA ILE A 37 8.47 1.80 -1.08
C ILE A 37 7.48 2.93 -1.32
N GLY A 38 6.56 3.13 -0.38
CA GLY A 38 5.66 4.27 -0.38
C GLY A 38 6.31 5.49 0.27
N THR A 39 6.04 6.67 -0.28
CA THR A 39 6.55 7.94 0.26
C THR A 39 5.45 8.93 0.58
N ASP A 40 5.80 9.96 1.35
CA ASP A 40 4.93 11.09 1.68
C ASP A 40 5.02 12.19 0.61
N GLY A 41 4.40 11.94 -0.55
CA GLY A 41 4.26 12.94 -1.63
C GLY A 41 5.08 12.66 -2.89
N GLY A 42 5.96 11.66 -2.90
CA GLY A 42 6.70 11.22 -4.10
C GLY A 42 6.08 10.01 -4.81
N GLY A 43 4.97 9.47 -4.31
CA GLY A 43 4.30 8.30 -4.84
C GLY A 43 4.89 6.97 -4.38
N LEU A 44 4.71 5.95 -5.22
CA LEU A 44 5.12 4.58 -4.97
C LEU A 44 6.33 4.22 -5.82
N ASN A 45 7.37 3.70 -5.16
CA ASN A 45 8.59 3.24 -5.80
C ASN A 45 8.63 1.71 -5.80
N ARG A 46 9.11 1.11 -6.89
CA ARG A 46 9.42 -0.32 -6.98
C ARG A 46 10.89 -0.51 -7.30
N TYR A 47 11.60 -1.22 -6.44
CA TYR A 47 12.96 -1.67 -6.67
C TYR A 47 12.99 -3.16 -7.02
N ASP A 48 13.63 -3.52 -8.13
CA ASP A 48 13.69 -4.88 -8.66
C ASP A 48 15.05 -5.58 -8.48
N GLY A 49 15.97 -4.98 -7.71
CA GLY A 49 17.33 -5.48 -7.54
C GLY A 49 18.37 -4.79 -8.42
N GLY A 50 17.96 -3.85 -9.28
CA GLY A 50 18.88 -3.00 -10.03
C GLY A 50 18.30 -1.68 -10.54
N HIS A 51 16.98 -1.54 -10.56
CA HIS A 51 16.29 -0.38 -11.08
C HIS A 51 15.12 0.03 -10.17
N VAL A 52 14.92 1.35 -10.04
CA VAL A 52 13.78 1.95 -9.36
C VAL A 52 12.78 2.45 -10.41
N SER A 53 11.54 1.97 -10.35
CA SER A 53 10.41 2.51 -11.10
C SER A 53 9.51 3.32 -10.18
N VAL A 54 9.07 4.50 -10.63
CA VAL A 54 8.21 5.40 -9.86
C VAL A 54 6.80 5.42 -10.45
N PHE A 55 5.80 5.36 -9.58
CA PHE A 55 4.39 5.47 -9.90
C PHE A 55 3.76 6.60 -9.08
N THR A 56 3.11 7.53 -9.77
CA THR A 56 2.41 8.68 -9.17
C THR A 56 0.95 8.70 -9.62
N GLU A 57 0.20 9.74 -9.27
CA GLU A 57 -1.14 10.02 -9.80
C GLU A 57 -1.18 9.99 -11.34
N LYS A 58 -0.08 10.38 -12.01
CA LYS A 58 0.07 10.32 -13.47
C LYS A 58 0.05 8.89 -14.02
N GLN A 59 0.33 7.90 -13.18
CA GLN A 59 0.25 6.47 -13.51
C GLN A 59 -1.04 5.81 -12.98
N GLY A 60 -1.94 6.59 -12.35
CA GLY A 60 -3.27 6.13 -11.93
C GLY A 60 -3.40 5.82 -10.44
N LEU A 61 -2.44 6.21 -9.60
CA LEU A 61 -2.68 6.27 -8.16
C LEU A 61 -3.72 7.34 -7.84
N THR A 62 -4.48 7.13 -6.77
CA THR A 62 -5.40 8.15 -6.24
C THR A 62 -4.69 9.29 -5.49
N SER A 63 -3.44 9.08 -5.05
CA SER A 63 -2.64 10.09 -4.36
C SER A 63 -1.15 9.76 -4.50
N ASP A 64 -0.30 10.79 -4.48
CA ASP A 64 1.16 10.64 -4.37
C ASP A 64 1.63 10.42 -2.93
N THR A 65 0.72 10.54 -1.96
CA THR A 65 0.99 10.14 -0.56
C THR A 65 0.58 8.69 -0.35
N ILE A 66 1.54 7.85 -0.01
CA ILE A 66 1.29 6.43 0.28
C ILE A 66 1.26 6.23 1.79
N LEU A 67 0.23 5.59 2.33
CA LEU A 67 0.08 5.36 3.76
C LEU A 67 0.32 3.90 4.15
N SER A 68 -0.06 2.97 3.28
CA SER A 68 0.07 1.54 3.55
C SER A 68 0.15 0.72 2.27
N LEU A 69 0.76 -0.45 2.39
CA LEU A 69 0.96 -1.41 1.31
C LEU A 69 0.59 -2.81 1.79
N ALA A 70 -0.06 -3.59 0.93
CA ALA A 70 -0.25 -5.03 1.14
C ALA A 70 -0.12 -5.77 -0.19
N ALA A 71 0.43 -6.98 -0.17
CA ALA A 71 0.47 -7.86 -1.34
C ALA A 71 -0.40 -9.07 -1.07
N ASP A 72 -1.26 -9.42 -2.02
CA ASP A 72 -2.04 -10.64 -1.94
C ASP A 72 -1.28 -11.85 -2.52
N ALA A 73 -1.79 -13.05 -2.23
CA ALA A 73 -1.19 -14.31 -2.71
C ALA A 73 -1.21 -14.46 -4.25
N LYS A 74 -2.02 -13.65 -4.96
CA LYS A 74 -2.07 -13.62 -6.42
C LYS A 74 -1.00 -12.68 -7.01
N GLY A 75 -0.27 -11.97 -6.16
CA GLY A 75 0.78 -11.02 -6.53
C GLY A 75 0.23 -9.66 -6.96
N ASN A 76 -1.01 -9.32 -6.58
CA ASN A 76 -1.50 -7.95 -6.71
C ASN A 76 -0.99 -7.12 -5.54
N LEU A 77 -0.72 -5.85 -5.82
CA LEU A 77 -0.35 -4.88 -4.81
C LEU A 77 -1.55 -4.00 -4.49
N TRP A 78 -1.86 -3.87 -3.21
CA TRP A 78 -2.83 -2.95 -2.67
C TRP A 78 -2.10 -1.76 -2.04
N VAL A 79 -2.57 -0.55 -2.37
CA VAL A 79 -1.94 0.70 -1.98
C VAL A 79 -2.99 1.60 -1.33
N GLY A 80 -2.83 1.82 -0.04
CA GLY A 80 -3.68 2.70 0.75
C GLY A 80 -3.14 4.11 0.72
N THR A 81 -4.00 5.07 0.38
CA THR A 81 -3.67 6.49 0.26
C THR A 81 -4.69 7.34 1.02
N PRO A 82 -4.42 8.64 1.23
CA PRO A 82 -5.41 9.58 1.77
C PRO A 82 -6.70 9.66 0.95
N ASP A 83 -6.62 9.38 -0.34
CA ASP A 83 -7.66 9.67 -1.33
C ASP A 83 -8.22 8.36 -1.96
N GLY A 84 -7.98 7.22 -1.30
CA GLY A 84 -8.56 5.94 -1.71
C GLY A 84 -7.65 4.73 -1.58
N LEU A 85 -8.23 3.59 -1.92
CA LEU A 85 -7.54 2.31 -2.12
C LEU A 85 -7.21 2.11 -3.60
N ASN A 86 -5.98 1.74 -3.92
CA ASN A 86 -5.61 1.33 -5.27
C ASN A 86 -5.25 -0.15 -5.28
N ARG A 87 -5.59 -0.82 -6.39
CA ARG A 87 -5.11 -2.16 -6.69
C ARG A 87 -4.26 -2.12 -7.95
N MET A 88 -3.04 -2.65 -7.87
CA MET A 88 -2.16 -2.82 -9.00
C MET A 88 -2.20 -4.28 -9.47
N GLU A 89 -2.67 -4.48 -10.70
CA GLU A 89 -2.68 -5.78 -11.38
C GLU A 89 -1.93 -5.64 -12.69
N HIS A 90 -0.94 -6.50 -12.93
CA HIS A 90 -0.17 -6.52 -14.19
C HIS A 90 0.41 -5.15 -14.60
N GLY A 91 0.84 -4.33 -13.63
CA GLY A 91 1.42 -3.01 -13.93
C GLY A 91 0.41 -1.87 -14.02
N ARG A 92 -0.89 -2.13 -13.83
CA ARG A 92 -1.95 -1.12 -13.98
C ARG A 92 -2.67 -0.90 -12.67
N PHE A 93 -2.86 0.37 -12.30
CA PHE A 93 -3.66 0.75 -11.15
C PHE A 93 -5.13 0.82 -11.51
N THR A 94 -5.97 0.35 -10.60
CA THR A 94 -7.41 0.60 -10.57
C THR A 94 -7.74 1.14 -9.19
N ALA A 95 -8.37 2.31 -9.13
CA ALA A 95 -8.92 2.83 -7.89
C ALA A 95 -10.09 1.93 -7.46
N ALA A 96 -10.01 1.38 -6.25
CA ALA A 96 -11.04 0.57 -5.63
C ALA A 96 -12.03 1.43 -4.80
N GLY A 97 -11.94 2.77 -4.87
CA GLY A 97 -12.73 3.70 -4.07
C GLY A 97 -13.45 4.76 -4.89
N ALA A 98 -14.67 4.45 -5.30
CA ALA A 98 -15.80 5.38 -5.42
C ALA A 98 -17.08 4.51 -5.43
N THR A 99 -17.66 4.32 -4.25
CA THR A 99 -18.92 3.62 -3.89
C THR A 99 -18.88 2.10 -3.59
N ASP A 100 -19.60 1.77 -2.50
CA ASP A 100 -19.96 0.49 -1.86
C ASP A 100 -18.90 -0.37 -1.12
N LEU A 101 -17.59 -0.22 -1.36
CA LEU A 101 -16.60 -1.12 -0.74
C LEU A 101 -15.91 -0.60 0.53
N LEU A 102 -15.86 0.71 0.73
CA LEU A 102 -15.14 1.33 1.85
C LEU A 102 -16.05 2.28 2.62
N PRO A 103 -15.93 2.34 3.96
CA PRO A 103 -16.68 3.29 4.76
C PRO A 103 -16.11 4.73 4.66
N ASP A 104 -14.86 4.89 4.25
CA ASP A 104 -14.18 6.19 4.04
C ASP A 104 -13.02 6.02 3.03
N GLU A 105 -12.70 7.08 2.29
CA GLU A 105 -11.64 7.06 1.26
C GLU A 105 -10.23 7.11 1.86
N PHE A 106 -10.07 7.64 3.08
CA PHE A 106 -8.77 7.73 3.72
C PHE A 106 -8.34 6.37 4.26
N VAL A 107 -7.52 5.66 3.48
CA VAL A 107 -7.03 4.33 3.82
C VAL A 107 -5.74 4.41 4.62
N ARG A 108 -5.82 4.08 5.91
CA ARG A 108 -4.71 4.21 6.85
C ARG A 108 -3.89 2.93 7.00
N SER A 109 -4.52 1.77 6.87
CA SER A 109 -3.85 0.49 7.00
C SER A 109 -4.47 -0.57 6.09
N LEU A 110 -3.63 -1.49 5.66
CA LEU A 110 -4.00 -2.62 4.84
C LEU A 110 -3.42 -3.90 5.41
N LEU A 111 -4.19 -4.97 5.35
CA LEU A 111 -3.74 -6.32 5.68
C LEU A 111 -4.39 -7.30 4.71
N ALA A 112 -3.58 -7.93 3.86
CA ALA A 112 -4.01 -9.05 3.05
C ALA A 112 -4.02 -10.32 3.91
N ASP A 113 -5.14 -11.03 3.91
CA ASP A 113 -5.31 -12.27 4.66
C ASP A 113 -4.99 -13.49 3.78
N SER A 114 -4.72 -14.61 4.44
CA SER A 114 -4.36 -15.90 3.84
C SER A 114 -5.47 -16.53 3.00
N ASP A 115 -6.73 -16.16 3.23
CA ASP A 115 -7.88 -16.57 2.42
C ASP A 115 -8.03 -15.73 1.13
N GLY A 116 -7.20 -14.70 0.96
CA GLY A 116 -7.23 -13.78 -0.17
C GLY A 116 -8.13 -12.57 0.01
N SER A 117 -8.76 -12.43 1.18
CA SER A 117 -9.47 -11.22 1.56
C SER A 117 -8.51 -10.09 1.97
N LEU A 118 -9.05 -8.88 2.06
CA LEU A 118 -8.31 -7.68 2.42
C LEU A 118 -9.04 -6.95 3.55
N TRP A 119 -8.34 -6.73 4.66
CA TRP A 119 -8.77 -5.80 5.69
C TRP A 119 -8.25 -4.40 5.39
N VAL A 120 -9.14 -3.41 5.47
CA VAL A 120 -8.88 -2.01 5.14
C VAL A 120 -9.29 -1.15 6.32
N GLY A 121 -8.31 -0.62 7.07
CA GLY A 121 -8.56 0.36 8.12
C GLY A 121 -8.66 1.75 7.53
N THR A 122 -9.78 2.43 7.76
CA THR A 122 -10.01 3.80 7.28
C THR A 122 -10.04 4.78 8.45
N ARG A 123 -10.32 6.06 8.19
CA ARG A 123 -10.58 7.06 9.25
C ARG A 123 -11.96 6.94 9.91
N HIS A 124 -12.86 6.15 9.34
CA HIS A 124 -14.20 5.97 9.87
C HIS A 124 -14.60 4.50 9.77
N GLY A 125 -13.89 3.66 10.53
CA GLY A 125 -14.15 2.23 10.61
C GLY A 125 -13.24 1.34 9.77
N LEU A 126 -13.73 0.12 9.54
CA LEU A 126 -12.97 -0.99 8.98
C LEU A 126 -13.78 -1.64 7.86
N ALA A 127 -13.15 -1.96 6.74
CA ALA A 127 -13.75 -2.81 5.71
C ALA A 127 -13.04 -4.17 5.67
N HIS A 128 -13.81 -5.23 5.45
CA HIS A 128 -13.32 -6.56 5.07
C HIS A 128 -13.81 -6.84 3.66
N ILE A 129 -12.88 -6.87 2.71
CA ILE A 129 -13.18 -7.08 1.28
C ILE A 129 -12.83 -8.51 0.91
N ASP A 130 -13.84 -9.27 0.46
CA ASP A 130 -13.68 -10.63 -0.05
C ASP A 130 -14.45 -10.80 -1.36
N GLY A 131 -13.78 -11.28 -2.40
CA GLY A 131 -14.40 -11.57 -3.70
C GLY A 131 -15.09 -10.36 -4.37
N GLY A 132 -14.73 -9.13 -4.01
CA GLY A 132 -15.39 -7.90 -4.50
C GLY A 132 -16.64 -7.49 -3.71
N HIS A 133 -16.93 -8.16 -2.60
CA HIS A 133 -17.91 -7.75 -1.61
C HIS A 133 -17.19 -7.14 -0.40
N ALA A 134 -17.81 -6.15 0.23
CA ALA A 134 -17.29 -5.56 1.45
C ALA A 134 -18.29 -5.70 2.60
N ASN A 135 -17.79 -6.10 3.76
CA ASN A 135 -18.46 -5.87 5.04
C ASN A 135 -17.79 -4.69 5.73
N THR A 136 -18.57 -3.68 6.10
CA THR A 136 -18.07 -2.52 6.82
C THR A 136 -18.46 -2.61 8.29
N TYR A 137 -17.54 -2.16 9.14
CA TYR A 137 -17.70 -2.15 10.58
C TYR A 137 -17.36 -0.75 11.09
N THR A 138 -18.21 -0.21 11.94
CA THR A 138 -18.12 1.13 12.54
C THR A 138 -18.31 1.05 14.05
N GLN A 139 -18.37 2.19 14.74
CA GLN A 139 -18.82 2.27 16.14
C GLN A 139 -20.18 1.61 16.36
N ALA A 140 -21.08 1.65 15.37
CA ALA A 140 -22.38 0.99 15.46
C ALA A 140 -22.25 -0.54 15.61
N ASP A 141 -21.14 -1.11 15.16
CA ASP A 141 -20.83 -2.55 15.18
C ASP A 141 -19.92 -2.93 16.37
N GLY A 142 -19.60 -1.97 17.24
CA GLY A 142 -18.83 -2.18 18.47
C GLY A 142 -17.35 -1.82 18.40
N LEU A 143 -16.90 -1.09 17.37
CA LEU A 143 -15.55 -0.51 17.36
C LEU A 143 -15.40 0.59 18.43
N ALA A 144 -14.20 0.71 19.00
CA ALA A 144 -13.92 1.64 20.10
C ALA A 144 -14.01 3.12 19.68
N ASN A 145 -13.76 3.39 18.40
CA ASN A 145 -13.90 4.67 17.74
C ASN A 145 -14.05 4.45 16.23
N ASP A 146 -14.49 5.50 15.55
CA ASP A 146 -14.41 5.60 14.10
C ASP A 146 -13.11 6.34 13.77
#